data_AF-A0A345DQT5-F1
#
_entry.id   AF-A0A345DQT5-F1
#
_cell.length_a   1.000
_cell.length_b   1.000
_cell.length_c   1.000
_cell.angle_alpha   90.00
_cell.angle_beta   90.00
_cell.angle_gamma   90.00
#
_symmetry.space_group_name_H-M   'P 1'
#
loop_
_entity.id
_entity.type
_entity.pdbx_description
1 polymer ?
#
loop_
_entity_poly.entity_id
_entity_poly.type
_entity_poly.pdbx_seq_one_letter_code
_entity_poly.pdbx_strand_id
1 'polypeptide(L)'
;MVIEDLISTGGSVIEVVKTLQAAGLEVVAVLAFFSYQLKKATIAFESLQVPLYTLTNFDSLVTTNGLLSKAEQQILKEFQQQLE
;
A
#
# COMPACT_ATOMS: atom_id res chain seq x y z
N MET A 1 12.34 2.78 -11.05
CA MET A 1 11.06 3.18 -10.42
C MET A 1 9.98 2.25 -10.93
N VAL A 2 9.07 1.80 -10.06
CA VAL A 2 7.92 0.97 -10.43
C VAL A 2 6.64 1.75 -10.15
N ILE A 3 5.65 1.62 -11.03
CA ILE A 3 4.32 2.21 -10.87
C ILE A 3 3.32 1.06 -10.73
N GLU A 4 2.50 1.14 -9.69
CA GLU A 4 1.46 0.17 -9.37
C GLU A 4 0.11 0.88 -9.25
N ASP A 5 -0.99 0.17 -9.46
CA ASP A 5 -2.32 0.74 -9.20
C ASP A 5 -2.64 0.75 -7.69
N LEU A 6 -2.49 -0.39 -7.03
CA LEU A 6 -3.02 -0.69 -5.71
C LEU A 6 -2.01 -1.49 -4.87
N ILE A 7 -1.74 -0.99 -3.67
CA ILE A 7 -1.02 -1.74 -2.63
C ILE A 7 -2.03 -2.37 -1.66
N SER A 8 -2.24 -3.68 -1.80
CA SER A 8 -2.87 -4.53 -0.79
C SER A 8 -1.79 -5.14 0.13
N THR A 9 -1.49 -6.43 0.01
CA THR A 9 -0.34 -7.07 0.69
C THR A 9 1.01 -6.65 0.12
N GLY A 10 1.02 -6.06 -1.09
CA GLY A 10 2.21 -5.65 -1.83
C GLY A 10 2.91 -6.79 -2.58
N GLY A 11 2.44 -8.04 -2.50
CA GLY A 11 3.16 -9.21 -3.02
C GLY A 11 3.62 -9.09 -4.49
N SER A 12 2.74 -8.63 -5.38
CA SER A 12 3.03 -8.50 -6.81
C SER A 12 4.16 -7.49 -7.08
N VAL A 13 4.03 -6.26 -6.60
CA VAL A 13 5.06 -5.24 -6.79
C VAL A 13 6.38 -5.59 -6.09
N ILE A 14 6.32 -6.30 -4.96
CA ILE A 14 7.53 -6.80 -4.26
C ILE A 14 8.31 -7.78 -5.15
N GLU A 15 7.62 -8.70 -5.82
CA GLU A 15 8.25 -9.65 -6.74
C GLU A 15 8.91 -8.93 -7.93
N VAL A 16 8.25 -7.91 -8.47
CA VAL A 16 8.82 -7.04 -9.52
C VAL A 16 10.08 -6.35 -9.02
N VAL A 17 10.05 -5.72 -7.84
CA VAL A 17 11.22 -5.04 -7.24
C VAL A 17 12.38 -6.01 -7.08
N LYS A 18 12.14 -7.19 -6.51
CA LYS A 18 13.17 -8.22 -6.31
C LYS A 18 13.76 -8.70 -7.63
N THR A 19 12.92 -8.89 -8.64
CA THR A 19 13.36 -9.32 -9.98
C THR A 19 14.27 -8.29 -10.63
N LEU A 20 13.91 -6.99 -10.54
CA LEU A 20 14.74 -5.91 -11.05
C LEU A 20 16.08 -5.81 -10.31
N GLN A 21 16.05 -5.88 -8.97
CA GLN A 21 17.27 -5.88 -8.15
C GLN A 21 18.19 -7.07 -8.46
N ALA A 22 17.62 -8.28 -8.64
CA ALA A 22 18.37 -9.47 -9.03
C ALA A 22 19.01 -9.35 -10.43
N ALA A 23 18.42 -8.55 -11.32
CA ALA A 23 18.99 -8.20 -12.61
C ALA A 23 20.07 -7.09 -12.53
N GLY A 24 20.43 -6.64 -11.33
CA GLY A 24 21.42 -5.58 -11.11
C GLY A 24 20.88 -4.17 -11.31
N LEU A 25 19.55 -3.99 -11.39
CA LEU A 25 18.91 -2.69 -11.56
C LEU A 25 18.59 -2.07 -10.20
N GLU A 26 18.78 -0.75 -10.09
CA GLU A 26 18.39 0.01 -8.92
C GLU A 26 16.90 0.40 -8.99
N VAL A 27 16.13 0.02 -7.97
CA VAL A 27 14.74 0.46 -7.83
C VAL A 27 14.67 1.61 -6.82
N VAL A 28 14.69 2.84 -7.34
CA VAL A 28 14.69 4.07 -6.52
C VAL A 28 13.43 4.28 -5.66
N ALA A 29 12.27 3.80 -6.11
CA ALA A 29 10.99 3.93 -5.42
C ALA A 29 9.90 3.08 -6.11
N VAL A 30 8.83 2.82 -5.35
CA VAL A 30 7.52 2.39 -5.85
C VAL A 30 6.51 3.51 -5.65
N LEU A 31 5.76 3.83 -6.71
CA LEU A 31 4.63 4.75 -6.67
C LEU A 31 3.34 3.97 -6.90
N ALA A 32 2.30 4.22 -6.10
CA ALA A 32 0.98 3.64 -6.32
C ALA A 32 -0.15 4.67 -6.26
N PHE A 33 -1.30 4.36 -6.86
CA PHE A 33 -2.46 5.25 -6.74
C PHE A 33 -3.09 5.15 -5.35
N PHE A 34 -3.26 3.93 -4.84
CA PHE A 34 -3.93 3.68 -3.56
C PHE A 34 -3.20 2.63 -2.71
N SER A 35 -3.31 2.74 -1.38
CA SER A 35 -2.90 1.67 -0.46
C SER A 35 -3.95 1.40 0.62
N TYR A 36 -4.15 0.13 0.91
CA TYR A 36 -4.90 -0.33 2.10
C TYR A 36 -4.15 -0.11 3.42
N GLN A 37 -2.86 0.25 3.38
CA GLN A 37 -2.00 0.44 4.55
C GLN A 37 -1.95 -0.81 5.45
N LEU A 38 -1.96 -2.00 4.85
CA LEU A 38 -1.83 -3.25 5.60
C LEU A 38 -0.44 -3.34 6.23
N LYS A 39 -0.36 -3.81 7.48
CA LYS A 39 0.91 -3.97 8.21
C LYS A 39 1.89 -4.84 7.43
N LYS A 40 1.40 -5.87 6.76
CA LYS A 40 2.20 -6.79 5.95
C LYS A 40 2.95 -6.09 4.81
N ALA A 41 2.27 -5.21 4.08
CA ALA A 41 2.91 -4.42 3.03
C ALA A 41 3.96 -3.48 3.61
N THR A 42 3.63 -2.80 4.71
CA THR A 42 4.56 -1.87 5.39
C THR A 42 5.86 -2.56 5.79
N ILE A 43 5.78 -3.70 6.50
CA ILE A 43 6.95 -4.49 6.93
C ILE A 43 7.76 -4.98 5.72
N ALA A 44 7.09 -5.39 4.65
CA ALA A 44 7.77 -5.90 3.46
C ALA A 44 8.55 -4.80 2.72
N PHE A 45 7.98 -3.60 2.59
CA PHE A 45 8.66 -2.45 1.97
C PHE A 45 9.81 -1.92 2.82
N GLU A 46 9.68 -1.91 4.15
CA GLU A 46 10.79 -1.63 5.07
C GLU A 46 11.94 -2.62 4.87
N SER A 47 11.63 -3.91 4.75
CA SER A 47 12.62 -4.97 4.52
C SER A 47 13.29 -4.88 3.15
N LEU A 48 12.59 -4.39 2.12
CA LEU A 48 13.14 -4.17 0.78
C LEU A 48 14.05 -2.95 0.68
N GLN A 49 14.00 -2.06 1.68
CA GLN A 49 14.70 -0.77 1.65
C GLN A 49 14.34 0.06 0.41
N VAL A 50 13.11 -0.07 -0.08
CA VAL A 50 12.59 0.69 -1.22
C VAL A 50 11.46 1.60 -0.74
N PRO A 51 11.56 2.92 -0.94
CA PRO A 51 10.48 3.84 -0.59
C PRO A 51 9.18 3.51 -1.33
N LEU A 52 8.06 3.50 -0.60
CA LEU A 52 6.71 3.42 -1.16
C LEU A 52 6.00 4.76 -0.96
N TYR A 53 5.48 5.33 -2.04
CA TYR A 53 4.62 6.51 -2.01
C TYR A 53 3.29 6.21 -2.68
N THR A 54 2.20 6.73 -2.11
CA THR A 54 0.87 6.58 -2.70
C THR A 54 0.15 7.91 -2.85
N LEU A 55 -0.65 8.06 -3.91
CA LEU A 55 -1.44 9.29 -4.14
C LEU A 55 -2.54 9.46 -3.10
N THR A 56 -3.17 8.35 -2.69
CA THR A 56 -4.14 8.30 -1.60
C THR A 56 -4.03 6.97 -0.86
N ASN A 57 -4.82 6.81 0.20
CA ASN A 57 -4.82 5.64 1.04
C ASN A 57 -6.19 5.39 1.67
N PHE A 58 -6.33 4.24 2.31
CA PHE A 58 -7.58 3.82 2.93
C PHE A 58 -8.14 4.81 3.95
N ASP A 59 -7.31 5.40 4.81
CA ASP A 59 -7.79 6.34 5.82
C ASP A 59 -8.32 7.62 5.17
N SER A 60 -7.64 8.11 4.13
CA SER A 60 -8.10 9.27 3.34
C SER A 60 -9.44 8.99 2.64
N LEU A 61 -9.62 7.78 2.10
CA LEU A 61 -10.89 7.36 1.50
C LEU A 61 -12.01 7.29 2.53
N VAL A 62 -11.80 6.59 3.66
CA VAL A 62 -12.82 6.40 4.69
C VAL A 62 -13.21 7.71 5.39
N THR A 63 -12.28 8.65 5.52
CA THR A 63 -12.53 9.95 6.15
C THR A 63 -13.06 11.01 5.19
N THR A 64 -13.35 10.64 3.93
CA THR A 64 -13.93 11.57 2.95
C THR A 64 -15.29 12.09 3.43
N ASN A 65 -15.40 13.42 3.48
CA ASN A 65 -16.56 14.10 4.05
C ASN A 65 -17.85 13.78 3.29
N GLY A 66 -18.92 13.50 4.03
CA GLY A 66 -20.27 13.34 3.50
C GLY A 66 -20.57 11.97 2.87
N LEU A 67 -19.61 11.04 2.82
CA LEU A 67 -19.84 9.69 2.28
C LEU A 67 -20.27 8.67 3.33
N LEU A 68 -19.73 8.77 4.55
CA LEU A 68 -19.90 7.77 5.59
C LEU A 68 -20.15 8.42 6.96
N SER A 69 -21.05 7.84 7.73
CA SER A 69 -21.23 8.14 9.15
C SER A 69 -20.02 7.69 9.98
N LYS A 70 -19.91 8.18 11.22
CA LYS A 70 -18.84 7.76 12.14
C LYS A 70 -18.89 6.26 12.46
N ALA A 71 -20.08 5.66 12.51
CA ALA A 71 -20.24 4.22 12.73
C ALA A 71 -19.72 3.41 11.53
N GLU A 72 -20.05 3.81 10.30
CA GLU A 72 -19.54 3.13 9.09
C GLU A 72 -18.03 3.29 8.94
N GLN A 73 -17.49 4.47 9.26
CA GLN A 73 -16.04 4.70 9.31
C GLN A 73 -15.35 3.72 10.26
N GLN A 74 -15.94 3.48 11.45
CA GLN A 74 -15.40 2.55 12.43
C GLN A 74 -15.43 1.10 11.93
N ILE A 75 -16.55 0.66 11.35
CA ILE A 75 -16.68 -0.69 10.78
C ILE A 75 -15.62 -0.94 9.70
N LEU A 76 -15.42 0.02 8.79
CA LEU A 76 -14.40 -0.11 7.74
C LEU A 76 -12.97 -0.14 8.29
N LYS A 77 -12.69 0.61 9.35
CA LYS A 77 -11.38 0.56 10.03
C LYS A 77 -11.13 -0.77 10.71
N GLU A 78 -12.14 -1.35 11.35
CA GLU A 78 -12.06 -2.70 11.95
C GLU A 78 -11.85 -3.77 10.88
N PHE A 79 -12.58 -3.68 9.77
CA PHE A 79 -12.39 -4.56 8.62
C PHE A 79 -10.96 -4.47 8.05
N GLN A 80 -10.42 -3.26 7.87
CA GLN A 80 -9.06 -3.06 7.35
C GLN A 80 -7.98 -3.65 8.27
N GLN A 81 -8.19 -3.67 9.58
CA GLN A 81 -7.26 -4.31 10.53
C GLN A 81 -7.28 -5.84 10.45
N GLN A 82 -8.37 -6.42 9.94
CA GLN A 82 -8.54 -7.87 9.75
C GLN A 82 -8.09 -8.34 8.36
N LEU A 83 -7.84 -7.43 7.43
CA LEU A 83 -7.27 -7.77 6.12
C LEU A 83 -5.82 -8.22 6.28
N GLU A 84 -5.52 -9.41 5.73
CA GLU A 84 -4.17 -10.00 5.69
C GLU A 84 -3.34 -9.58 4.48
#